data_AF-H0HYA9-F1
#
_entry.id   AF-H0HYA9-F1
#
_cell.length_a   1.000
_cell.length_b   1.000
_cell.length_c   1.000
_cell.angle_alpha   90.00
_cell.angle_beta   90.00
_cell.angle_gamma   90.00
#
_symmetry.space_group_name_H-M   'P 1'
#
loop_
_entity.id
_entity.type
_entity.pdbx_description
1 polymer ?
#
loop_
_entity_poly.entity_id
_entity_poly.type
_entity_poly.pdbx_seq_one_letter_code
_entity_poly.pdbx_strand_id
1 'polypeptide(L)'
;MAKGTPPDPVDAEAAIRAYKCVLSAVIEQRPSGTRQRLADVLGKHRSFITQITSPSYSTPIPPKHLPAIFSVCHFGAPERDAFLAAYRIAHPGKAPVDGSMRRMRHISLTVPDLGDDKQNAALDRAINEFIHRITSIAGKGG
;
A
#
# COMPACT_ATOMS: atom_id res chain seq x y z
N MET A 1 10.72 2.76 -30.89
CA MET A 1 10.38 3.21 -29.52
C MET A 1 8.97 3.79 -29.56
N ALA A 2 7.96 3.01 -29.21
CA ALA A 2 6.57 3.48 -29.20
C ALA A 2 6.31 4.18 -27.85
N LYS A 3 6.24 5.52 -27.85
CA LYS A 3 5.61 6.26 -26.76
C LYS A 3 4.15 5.85 -26.75
N GLY A 4 3.72 5.08 -25.74
CA GLY A 4 2.30 4.79 -25.53
C GLY A 4 1.55 6.11 -25.44
N THR A 5 0.56 6.28 -26.31
CA THR A 5 -0.39 7.40 -26.28
C THR A 5 -0.93 7.53 -24.86
N PRO A 6 -0.95 8.74 -24.25
CA PRO A 6 -1.58 8.91 -22.96
C PRO A 6 -3.04 8.47 -23.08
N PRO A 7 -3.57 7.65 -22.16
CA PRO A 7 -4.98 7.27 -22.18
C PRO A 7 -5.83 8.54 -22.12
N ASP A 8 -6.99 8.52 -22.77
CA ASP A 8 -7.93 9.63 -22.71
C ASP A 8 -8.23 9.97 -21.24
N PRO A 9 -8.41 11.25 -20.90
CA PRO A 9 -8.56 11.69 -19.50
C PRO A 9 -9.72 11.00 -18.77
N VAL A 10 -10.74 10.55 -19.52
CA VAL A 10 -11.87 9.77 -19.02
C VAL A 10 -11.44 8.35 -18.62
N ASP A 11 -10.54 7.72 -19.37
CA ASP A 11 -10.04 6.37 -19.10
C ASP A 11 -9.09 6.35 -17.90
N ALA A 12 -8.25 7.38 -17.75
CA ALA A 12 -7.37 7.52 -16.59
C ALA A 12 -8.16 7.69 -15.29
N GLU A 13 -9.21 8.52 -15.31
CA GLU A 13 -10.08 8.72 -14.14
C GLU A 13 -10.90 7.46 -13.82
N ALA A 14 -11.41 6.76 -14.84
CA ALA A 14 -12.11 5.49 -14.67
C ALA A 14 -11.20 4.42 -14.05
N ALA A 15 -9.93 4.35 -14.50
CA ALA A 15 -8.95 3.43 -13.95
C ALA A 15 -8.57 3.80 -12.50
N ILE A 16 -8.49 5.09 -12.17
CA ILE A 16 -8.29 5.57 -10.79
C ILE A 16 -9.45 5.17 -9.89
N ARG A 17 -10.68 5.36 -10.37
CA ARG A 17 -11.91 4.99 -9.67
C ARG A 17 -11.95 3.48 -9.40
N ALA A 18 -11.54 2.66 -10.36
CA ALA A 18 -11.57 1.20 -10.26
C ALA A 18 -10.77 0.66 -9.06
N TYR A 19 -9.48 1.03 -8.92
CA TYR A 19 -8.69 0.55 -7.77
C TYR A 19 -9.16 1.17 -6.44
N LYS A 20 -9.72 2.40 -6.47
CA LYS A 20 -10.28 3.03 -5.26
C LYS A 20 -11.57 2.37 -4.79
N CYS A 21 -12.38 1.83 -5.69
CA CYS A 21 -13.54 1.02 -5.30
C CYS A 21 -13.10 -0.22 -4.51
N VAL A 22 -12.02 -0.89 -4.94
CA VAL A 22 -11.43 -2.01 -4.19
C VAL A 22 -10.98 -1.56 -2.80
N LEU A 23 -10.26 -0.43 -2.71
CA LEU A 23 -9.83 0.12 -1.43
C LEU A 23 -11.00 0.51 -0.51
N SER A 24 -12.05 1.13 -1.05
CA SER A 24 -13.23 1.50 -0.26
C SER A 24 -13.94 0.28 0.29
N ALA A 25 -14.14 -0.75 -0.55
CA ALA A 25 -14.75 -2.01 -0.13
C ALA A 25 -13.96 -2.71 0.98
N VAL A 26 -12.62 -2.72 0.88
CA VAL A 26 -11.77 -3.26 1.94
C VAL A 26 -11.91 -2.45 3.22
N ILE A 27 -11.95 -1.11 3.15
CA ILE A 27 -12.07 -0.25 4.35
C ILE A 27 -13.44 -0.41 5.03
N GLU A 28 -14.53 -0.58 4.25
CA GLU A 28 -15.88 -0.76 4.77
C GLU A 28 -16.06 -2.06 5.56
N GLN A 29 -15.28 -3.09 5.23
CA GLN A 29 -15.29 -4.39 5.92
C GLN A 29 -14.41 -4.42 7.20
N ARG A 30 -13.82 -3.29 7.60
CA ARG A 30 -12.84 -3.23 8.70
C ARG A 30 -13.38 -2.40 9.87
N PRO A 31 -12.89 -2.66 11.10
CA PRO A 31 -13.40 -2.00 12.30
C PRO A 31 -13.28 -0.46 12.24
N SER A 32 -14.21 0.18 12.95
CA SER A 32 -14.26 1.62 13.18
C SER A 32 -12.89 2.13 13.65
N GLY A 33 -12.33 3.12 12.93
CA GLY A 33 -11.00 3.70 13.25
C GLY A 33 -9.90 3.41 12.22
N THR A 34 -10.12 2.55 11.23
CA THR A 34 -9.15 2.27 10.15
C THR A 34 -8.69 3.53 9.42
N ARG A 35 -9.62 4.46 9.13
CA ARG A 35 -9.30 5.75 8.49
C ARG A 35 -8.43 6.67 9.36
N GLN A 36 -8.60 6.61 10.69
CA GLN A 36 -7.76 7.36 11.62
C GLN A 36 -6.35 6.76 11.67
N ARG A 37 -6.24 5.43 11.76
CA ARG A 37 -4.95 4.73 11.70
C ARG A 37 -4.19 5.01 10.40
N LEU A 38 -4.90 5.10 9.28
CA LEU A 38 -4.30 5.54 8.00
C LEU A 38 -3.75 6.96 8.08
N ALA A 39 -4.47 7.89 8.72
CA ALA A 39 -4.01 9.26 8.93
C ALA A 39 -2.71 9.30 9.74
N ASP A 40 -2.66 8.53 10.84
CA ASP A 40 -1.53 8.49 11.76
C ASP A 40 -0.29 7.86 11.11
N VAL A 41 -0.43 6.71 10.45
CA VAL A 41 0.69 6.00 9.79
C VAL A 41 1.22 6.77 8.59
N LEU A 42 0.34 7.42 7.82
CA LEU A 42 0.77 8.22 6.66
C LEU A 42 1.29 9.61 7.08
N GLY A 43 1.06 10.05 8.32
CA GLY A 43 1.37 11.40 8.78
C GLY A 43 0.61 12.45 7.99
N LYS A 44 -0.67 12.18 7.66
CA LYS A 44 -1.50 13.04 6.79
C LYS A 44 -2.84 13.37 7.43
N HIS A 45 -3.39 14.51 7.03
CA HIS A 45 -4.69 14.97 7.52
C HIS A 45 -5.85 14.14 6.95
N ARG A 46 -6.97 14.14 7.68
CA ARG A 46 -8.22 13.46 7.31
C ARG A 46 -8.69 13.77 5.89
N SER A 47 -8.53 15.01 5.42
CA SER A 47 -8.90 15.41 4.06
C SER A 47 -8.12 14.64 2.99
N PHE A 48 -6.82 14.43 3.22
CA PHE A 48 -5.99 13.62 2.31
C PHE A 48 -6.44 12.17 2.32
N ILE A 49 -6.74 11.60 3.50
CA ILE A 49 -7.26 10.24 3.62
C ILE A 49 -8.56 10.07 2.83
N THR A 50 -9.52 10.98 3.00
CA THR A 50 -10.77 10.95 2.23
C THR A 50 -10.52 10.99 0.73
N GLN A 51 -9.61 11.84 0.24
CA GLN A 51 -9.29 11.95 -1.18
C GLN A 51 -8.68 10.67 -1.76
N ILE A 52 -7.85 9.96 -1.00
CA ILE A 52 -7.21 8.73 -1.48
C ILE A 52 -8.09 7.50 -1.32
N THR A 53 -8.99 7.46 -0.33
CA THR A 53 -9.85 6.30 -0.06
C THR A 53 -11.19 6.35 -0.79
N SER A 54 -11.70 7.54 -1.13
CA SER A 54 -13.01 7.65 -1.80
C SER A 54 -12.86 7.61 -3.33
N PRO A 55 -13.66 6.78 -4.03
CA PRO A 55 -13.66 6.69 -5.49
C PRO A 55 -14.22 7.95 -6.17
N SER A 56 -14.90 8.84 -5.43
CA SER A 56 -15.43 10.10 -5.95
C SER A 56 -14.35 11.14 -6.28
N TYR A 57 -13.12 10.95 -5.79
CA TYR A 57 -12.02 11.87 -6.05
C TYR A 57 -11.05 11.30 -7.09
N SER A 58 -10.64 12.13 -8.05
CA SER A 58 -9.66 11.76 -9.09
C SER A 58 -8.20 11.80 -8.59
N THR A 59 -7.94 12.22 -7.34
CA THR A 59 -6.57 12.32 -6.79
C THR A 59 -5.90 10.94 -6.74
N PRO A 60 -4.84 10.67 -7.51
CA PRO A 60 -4.20 9.36 -7.51
C PRO A 60 -3.47 9.07 -6.19
N ILE A 61 -3.44 7.81 -5.78
CA ILE A 61 -2.70 7.38 -4.57
C ILE A 61 -1.20 7.32 -4.91
N PRO A 62 -0.33 8.06 -4.19
CA PRO A 62 1.12 7.96 -4.40
C PRO A 62 1.66 6.55 -4.10
N PRO A 63 2.58 6.00 -4.92
CA PRO A 63 3.11 4.64 -4.74
C PRO A 63 3.75 4.41 -3.36
N LYS A 64 4.40 5.44 -2.80
CA LYS A 64 5.01 5.42 -1.47
C LYS A 64 4.03 5.14 -0.32
N HIS A 65 2.73 5.35 -0.53
CA HIS A 65 1.71 5.14 0.48
C HIS A 65 1.08 3.74 0.40
N LEU A 66 1.28 3.02 -0.71
CA LEU A 66 0.70 1.68 -0.90
C LEU A 66 1.09 0.68 0.19
N PRO A 67 2.37 0.57 0.61
CA PRO A 67 2.75 -0.41 1.64
C PRO A 67 2.03 -0.17 2.96
N ALA A 68 1.95 1.10 3.40
CA ALA A 68 1.24 1.48 4.61
C ALA A 68 -0.27 1.22 4.51
N ILE A 69 -0.88 1.52 3.35
CA ILE A 69 -2.30 1.27 3.12
C ILE A 69 -2.62 -0.22 3.19
N PHE A 70 -1.83 -1.08 2.53
CA PHE A 70 -2.05 -2.52 2.57
C PHE A 70 -1.88 -3.10 3.97
N SER A 71 -0.91 -2.59 4.74
CA SER A 71 -0.68 -3.01 6.12
C SER A 71 -1.83 -2.61 7.04
N VAL A 72 -2.29 -1.36 6.99
CA VAL A 72 -3.33 -0.85 7.90
C VAL A 72 -4.71 -1.41 7.57
N CYS A 73 -5.01 -1.60 6.29
CA CYS A 73 -6.28 -2.14 5.85
C CYS A 73 -6.34 -3.68 5.89
N HIS A 74 -5.24 -4.35 6.28
CA HIS A 74 -5.12 -5.82 6.29
C HIS A 74 -5.61 -6.43 4.98
N PHE A 75 -4.99 -6.03 3.86
CA PHE A 75 -5.36 -6.55 2.54
C PHE A 75 -5.06 -8.05 2.44
N GLY A 76 -6.04 -8.84 2.00
CA GLY A 76 -5.81 -10.21 1.57
C GLY A 76 -5.02 -10.26 0.26
N ALA A 77 -4.41 -11.42 -0.03
CA ALA A 77 -3.72 -11.67 -1.30
C ALA A 77 -4.60 -11.39 -2.55
N PRO A 78 -5.85 -11.89 -2.66
CA PRO A 78 -6.67 -11.66 -3.86
C PRO A 78 -7.08 -10.19 -4.02
N GLU A 79 -7.39 -9.50 -2.93
CA GLU A 79 -7.77 -8.07 -2.92
C GLU A 79 -6.59 -7.19 -3.35
N ARG A 80 -5.39 -7.53 -2.89
CA ARG A 80 -4.16 -6.81 -3.22
C ARG A 80 -3.82 -6.96 -4.70
N ASP A 81 -3.94 -8.17 -5.26
CA ASP A 81 -3.66 -8.40 -6.67
C ASP A 81 -4.66 -7.68 -7.57
N ALA A 82 -5.95 -7.72 -7.22
CA ALA A 82 -6.99 -6.96 -7.90
C ALA A 82 -6.72 -5.45 -7.85
N PHE A 83 -6.36 -4.93 -6.67
CA PHE A 83 -5.98 -3.52 -6.51
C PHE A 83 -4.78 -3.16 -7.39
N LEU A 84 -3.71 -3.96 -7.36
CA LEU A 84 -2.47 -3.67 -8.08
C LEU A 84 -2.62 -3.81 -9.60
N ALA A 85 -3.50 -4.69 -10.08
CA ALA A 85 -3.83 -4.80 -11.50
C ALA A 85 -4.50 -3.50 -11.99
N ALA A 86 -5.54 -3.04 -11.29
CA ALA A 86 -6.22 -1.79 -11.61
C ALA A 86 -5.31 -0.55 -11.43
N TYR A 87 -4.45 -0.56 -10.40
CA TYR A 87 -3.51 0.53 -10.13
C TYR A 87 -2.47 0.69 -11.25
N ARG A 88 -2.01 -0.41 -11.88
CA ARG A 88 -1.09 -0.40 -13.01
C ARG A 88 -1.73 0.19 -14.26
N ILE A 89 -2.99 -0.15 -14.55
CA ILE A 89 -3.76 0.41 -15.67
C ILE A 89 -3.93 1.93 -15.50
N ALA A 90 -4.20 2.37 -14.28
CA ALA A 90 -4.38 3.80 -13.96
C ALA A 90 -3.10 4.65 -14.05
N HIS A 91 -1.93 4.02 -14.10
CA HIS A 91 -0.64 4.71 -14.05
C HIS A 91 0.34 4.19 -15.11
N PRO A 92 0.05 4.36 -16.42
CA PRO A 92 0.83 3.75 -17.52
C PRO A 92 2.26 4.30 -17.71
N GLY A 93 2.71 5.27 -16.90
CA GLY A 93 4.10 5.74 -16.84
C GLY A 93 4.66 5.87 -15.42
N LYS A 94 3.89 5.46 -14.40
CA LYS A 94 4.33 5.38 -12.99
C LYS A 94 4.19 3.96 -12.43
N ALA A 95 3.96 2.97 -13.30
CA ALA A 95 4.50 1.65 -13.03
C ALA A 95 6.01 1.85 -12.79
N PRO A 96 6.57 1.34 -11.68
CA PRO A 96 8.00 1.39 -11.50
C PRO A 96 8.60 0.67 -12.70
N VAL A 97 9.18 1.44 -13.63
CA VAL A 97 10.04 0.93 -14.68
C VAL A 97 11.01 -0.01 -13.98
N ASP A 98 11.05 -1.26 -14.44
CA ASP A 98 11.63 -2.49 -13.86
C ASP A 98 13.11 -2.43 -13.40
N GLY A 99 13.54 -1.36 -12.72
CA GLY A 99 14.92 -1.16 -12.27
C GLY A 99 15.07 -0.49 -10.90
N SER A 100 14.03 0.12 -10.30
CA SER A 100 14.15 0.77 -8.98
C SER A 100 13.24 0.20 -7.88
N MET A 101 12.29 -0.68 -8.21
CA MET A 101 11.75 -1.59 -7.20
C MET A 101 12.73 -2.75 -7.07
N ARG A 102 13.61 -2.70 -6.06
CA ARG A 102 14.24 -3.92 -5.54
C ARG A 102 13.16 -5.00 -5.50
N ARG A 103 13.34 -6.10 -6.23
CA ARG A 103 12.45 -7.26 -6.22
C ARG A 103 12.16 -7.59 -4.76
N MET A 104 10.97 -7.20 -4.28
CA MET A 104 10.58 -7.41 -2.90
C MET A 104 10.31 -8.90 -2.74
N ARG A 105 11.21 -9.59 -2.04
CA ARG A 105 11.01 -10.99 -1.69
C ARG A 105 10.21 -11.03 -0.40
N HIS A 106 9.11 -11.77 -0.42
CA HIS A 106 8.32 -12.03 0.77
C HIS A 106 8.97 -13.16 1.57
N ILE A 107 9.10 -12.96 2.87
CA ILE A 107 9.58 -13.97 3.82
C ILE A 107 8.48 -14.09 4.88
N SER A 108 7.90 -15.29 5.02
CA SER A 108 6.99 -15.60 6.12
C SER A 108 7.79 -16.25 7.24
N LEU A 109 7.58 -15.79 8.47
CA LEU A 109 8.28 -16.26 9.66
C LEU A 109 7.23 -16.77 10.65
N THR A 110 7.42 -18.00 11.13
CA THR A 110 6.64 -18.53 12.25
C THR A 110 7.40 -18.24 13.53
N VAL A 111 6.74 -17.59 14.48
CA VAL A 111 7.30 -17.24 15.78
C VAL A 111 6.50 -17.93 16.88
N PRO A 112 7.14 -18.30 18.01
CA PRO A 112 6.42 -18.85 19.15
C PRO A 112 5.50 -17.78 19.74
N ASP A 113 4.29 -18.21 20.11
CA ASP A 113 3.38 -17.40 20.92
C ASP A 113 3.90 -17.42 22.36
N LEU A 114 4.17 -16.24 22.92
CA LEU A 114 4.68 -16.09 24.28
C LEU A 114 3.57 -16.15 25.35
N GLY A 115 2.30 -16.22 24.94
CA GLY A 115 1.15 -16.31 25.83
C GLY A 115 0.81 -14.99 26.55
N ASP A 116 1.50 -13.90 26.24
CA ASP A 116 1.20 -12.54 26.70
C ASP A 116 1.23 -11.57 25.52
N ASP A 117 0.11 -10.86 25.30
CA ASP A 117 -0.06 -9.88 24.23
C ASP A 117 1.02 -8.79 24.25
N LYS A 118 1.49 -8.37 25.44
CA LYS A 118 2.54 -7.35 25.54
C LYS A 118 3.88 -7.89 25.08
N GLN A 119 4.19 -9.14 25.42
CA GLN A 119 5.42 -9.80 24.99
C GLN A 119 5.39 -10.12 23.50
N ASN A 120 4.26 -10.57 22.97
CA ASN A 120 4.04 -10.78 21.53
C ASN A 120 4.23 -9.47 20.74
N ALA A 121 3.64 -8.37 21.22
CA ALA A 121 3.83 -7.05 20.60
C ALA A 121 5.28 -6.55 20.69
N ALA A 122 6.01 -6.88 21.76
CA ALA A 122 7.43 -6.56 21.89
C ALA A 122 8.30 -7.37 20.91
N LEU A 123 7.99 -8.67 20.74
CA LEU A 123 8.64 -9.55 19.78
C LEU A 123 8.42 -9.07 18.34
N ASP A 124 7.19 -8.73 17.98
CA ASP A 124 6.85 -8.19 16.66
C ASP A 124 7.60 -6.89 16.37
N ARG A 125 7.70 -5.99 17.35
CA ARG A 125 8.47 -4.75 17.22
C ARG A 125 9.95 -5.02 16.99
N ALA A 126 10.54 -5.93 17.78
CA ALA A 126 11.95 -6.28 17.66
C ALA A 126 12.29 -6.88 16.29
N ILE A 127 11.42 -7.76 15.76
CA ILE A 127 11.57 -8.35 14.42
C ILE A 127 11.49 -7.27 13.35
N ASN A 128 10.50 -6.38 13.42
CA ASN A 128 10.36 -5.30 12.46
C ASN A 128 11.55 -4.35 12.46
N GLU A 129 12.06 -3.97 13.65
CA GLU A 129 13.24 -3.13 13.78
C GLU A 129 14.48 -3.79 13.18
N PHE A 130 14.67 -5.09 13.44
CA PHE A 130 15.78 -5.85 12.89
C PHE A 130 15.75 -5.91 11.36
N ILE A 131 14.58 -6.16 10.78
CA ILE A 131 14.37 -6.12 9.32
C ILE A 131 14.72 -4.72 8.77
N HIS A 132 14.28 -3.65 9.45
CA HIS A 132 14.58 -2.27 9.03
C HIS A 132 16.10 -2.00 9.04
N ARG A 133 16.85 -2.48 10.04
CA ARG A 133 18.31 -2.37 10.06
C ARG A 133 18.96 -3.09 8.88
N ILE A 134 18.53 -4.31 8.56
CA ILE A 134 19.07 -5.08 7.42
C ILE A 134 18.83 -4.33 6.09
N THR A 135 17.61 -3.83 5.89
CA THR A 135 17.28 -3.11 4.64
C THR A 135 18.05 -1.78 4.50
N SER A 136 18.30 -1.09 5.62
CA SER A 136 19.09 0.15 5.68
C SER A 136 20.56 -0.07 5.29
N ILE A 137 21.17 -1.17 5.74
CA ILE A 137 22.55 -1.54 5.38
C ILE A 137 22.62 -1.93 3.90
N ALA A 138 21.66 -2.72 3.42
CA ALA A 138 21.63 -3.11 2.02
C ALA A 138 21.46 -1.90 1.08
N GLY A 139 20.73 -0.84 1.47
CA GLY A 139 20.44 0.33 0.63
C GLY A 139 21.60 1.31 0.41
N LYS A 140 22.73 1.19 1.13
CA LYS A 140 23.89 2.11 1.04
C LYS A 140 24.96 1.70 0.02
N GLY A 141 24.82 0.57 -0.68
CA GLY A 141 25.77 0.10 -1.70
C GLY A 141 25.22 0.26 -3.11
N GLY A 142 25.17 1.48 -3.62
CA GLY A 142 24.76 1.82 -4.98
C GLY A 142 25.08 3.27 -5.31
#